data_AF-A0AAV3RN78-F1
#
_entry.id   AF-A0AAV3RN78-F1
#
_cell.length_a   1.000
_cell.length_b   1.000
_cell.length_c   1.000
_cell.angle_alpha   90.00
_cell.angle_beta   90.00
_cell.angle_gamma   90.00
#
_symmetry.space_group_name_H-M   'P 1'
#
loop_
_entity.id
_entity.type
_entity.pdbx_description
1 polymer ?
#
loop_
_entity_poly.entity_id
_entity_poly.type
_entity_poly.pdbx_seq_one_letter_code
_entity_poly.pdbx_strand_id
1 'polypeptide(L)'
;MLSLTAKPPKLNSISTPFLSPCPLPSPNDPSRTSFLNFNKPTSISALLFPPSPPSQIPKNQPPLKQTYQPFRPPPSPLPPKFRDLDTNSRLEVLTNRLAAWFEYAPLIPALIQEHGLSPESIEEITGISVDEQNRLVVATKVRDTLVESNLDPQVLATFDNSGAELLYEIRVMSNNQQRTAAVEYAVNKEFDTKKTGELARAIKDYPKRRGDKGWGNFDGNLPGDCLAFMYYRQAQEHRVASSEELTRVALERAMEVVESDVGRSLIEEELKQM
;
A
#
# COMPACT_ATOMS: atom_id res chain seq x y z
N MET A 1 -4.87 -61.31 20.78
CA MET A 1 -6.26 -60.81 20.71
C MET A 1 -6.48 -59.86 21.87
N LEU A 2 -6.13 -58.58 21.71
CA LEU A 2 -6.41 -57.53 22.68
C LEU A 2 -7.01 -56.36 21.90
N SER A 3 -8.32 -56.20 22.06
CA SER A 3 -9.13 -55.18 21.39
C SER A 3 -9.30 -54.02 22.37
N LEU A 4 -8.71 -52.87 22.04
CA LEU A 4 -8.91 -51.61 22.77
C LEU A 4 -9.67 -50.66 21.85
N THR A 5 -10.96 -50.53 22.12
CA THR A 5 -11.90 -49.61 21.48
C THR A 5 -11.67 -48.19 22.01
N ALA A 6 -11.05 -47.34 21.20
CA ALA A 6 -10.92 -45.90 21.45
C ALA A 6 -12.15 -45.15 20.88
N LYS A 7 -12.84 -44.38 21.72
CA LYS A 7 -13.95 -43.49 21.34
C LYS A 7 -13.40 -42.19 20.71
N PRO A 8 -14.04 -41.63 19.67
CA PRO A 8 -13.63 -40.36 19.09
C PRO A 8 -14.06 -39.15 19.95
N PRO A 9 -13.28 -38.06 19.98
CA PRO A 9 -13.67 -36.84 20.68
C PRO A 9 -14.78 -36.08 19.94
N LYS A 10 -15.71 -35.52 20.73
CA LYS A 10 -16.82 -34.69 20.30
C LYS A 10 -16.31 -33.32 19.84
N LEU A 11 -16.72 -32.88 18.65
CA LEU A 11 -16.60 -31.51 18.18
C LEU A 11 -17.59 -30.62 18.94
N ASN A 12 -17.09 -29.77 19.82
CA ASN A 12 -17.88 -28.70 20.43
C ASN A 12 -17.94 -27.53 19.45
N SER A 13 -19.13 -27.30 18.90
CA SER A 13 -19.50 -26.11 18.14
C SER A 13 -19.43 -24.88 19.07
N ILE A 14 -18.53 -23.95 18.78
CA ILE A 14 -18.50 -22.63 19.44
C ILE A 14 -19.31 -21.69 18.55
N SER A 15 -20.53 -21.46 19.00
CA SER A 15 -21.48 -20.48 18.47
C SER A 15 -21.05 -19.06 18.85
N THR A 16 -20.84 -18.21 17.86
CA THR A 16 -20.61 -16.76 18.03
C THR A 16 -21.94 -16.02 18.15
N PRO A 17 -22.18 -15.18 19.18
CA PRO A 17 -23.43 -14.46 19.33
C PRO A 17 -23.28 -13.01 18.88
N PHE A 18 -23.35 -12.70 17.58
CA PHE A 18 -23.52 -11.32 17.12
C PHE A 18 -24.17 -11.25 15.74
N LEU A 19 -25.44 -11.61 15.65
CA LEU A 19 -26.38 -11.07 14.66
C LEU A 19 -27.79 -11.15 15.25
N SER A 20 -28.28 -10.05 15.81
CA SER A 20 -29.71 -9.88 16.12
C SER A 20 -30.45 -9.43 14.84
N PRO A 21 -31.59 -10.03 14.47
CA PRO A 21 -32.38 -9.59 13.33
C PRO A 21 -33.25 -8.39 13.69
N CYS A 22 -33.22 -7.32 12.89
CA CYS A 22 -34.17 -6.22 12.98
C CYS A 22 -35.60 -6.71 12.66
N PRO A 23 -36.64 -6.33 13.45
CA PRO A 23 -38.03 -6.60 13.10
C PRO A 23 -38.60 -5.49 12.20
N LEU A 24 -39.31 -5.91 11.15
CA LEU A 24 -40.17 -5.08 10.30
C LEU A 24 -41.44 -4.66 11.07
N PRO A 25 -41.94 -3.41 10.94
CA PRO A 25 -43.24 -3.05 11.48
C PRO A 25 -44.37 -3.20 10.43
N SER A 26 -45.50 -3.80 10.87
CA SER A 26 -46.79 -3.79 10.16
C SER A 26 -47.58 -2.49 10.43
N PRO A 27 -48.50 -2.09 9.52
CA PRO A 27 -49.18 -0.80 9.55
C PRO A 27 -50.59 -0.88 10.18
N ASN A 28 -50.97 0.15 10.94
CA ASN A 28 -52.33 0.62 11.34
C ASN A 28 -52.07 1.71 12.42
N ASP A 29 -52.54 2.96 12.45
CA ASP A 29 -53.53 3.76 11.72
C ASP A 29 -53.22 5.27 12.10
N PRO A 30 -54.06 6.31 11.92
CA PRO A 30 -53.76 7.44 11.04
C PRO A 30 -53.57 8.80 11.75
N SER A 31 -53.29 9.82 10.92
CA SER A 31 -53.50 11.28 11.12
C SER A 31 -52.39 12.11 11.77
N ARG A 32 -51.56 12.74 10.92
CA ARG A 32 -51.60 14.21 10.71
C ARG A 32 -50.76 14.64 9.51
N THR A 33 -51.40 15.42 8.65
CA THR A 33 -50.93 16.03 7.42
C THR A 33 -50.13 17.30 7.67
N SER A 34 -49.00 17.48 6.97
CA SER A 34 -48.66 18.73 6.26
C SER A 34 -47.38 18.58 5.42
N PHE A 35 -47.61 18.23 4.15
CA PHE A 35 -46.97 18.71 2.92
C PHE A 35 -45.58 19.39 2.99
N LEU A 36 -44.56 18.69 2.49
CA LEU A 36 -43.62 19.23 1.50
C LEU A 36 -43.29 18.10 0.49
N ASN A 37 -43.78 18.29 -0.74
CA ASN A 37 -43.64 17.38 -1.88
C ASN A 37 -42.27 17.56 -2.56
N PHE A 38 -41.43 16.52 -2.54
CA PHE A 38 -40.43 16.28 -3.59
C PHE A 38 -40.19 14.77 -3.73
N ASN A 39 -41.05 14.11 -4.52
CA ASN A 39 -40.79 12.77 -5.06
C ASN A 39 -40.89 12.84 -6.58
N LYS A 40 -39.76 12.68 -7.26
CA LYS A 40 -39.70 11.93 -8.52
C LYS A 40 -38.44 11.06 -8.52
N PRO A 41 -38.57 9.74 -8.66
CA PRO A 41 -37.43 8.86 -8.87
C PRO A 41 -36.89 9.11 -10.28
N THR A 42 -35.60 9.40 -10.40
CA THR A 42 -34.91 9.42 -11.69
C THR A 42 -34.85 7.99 -12.23
N SER A 43 -35.72 7.71 -13.21
CA SER A 43 -35.61 6.55 -14.08
C SER A 43 -34.24 6.56 -14.76
N ILE A 44 -33.44 5.51 -14.53
CA ILE A 44 -32.22 5.27 -15.30
C ILE A 44 -32.68 4.83 -16.69
N SER A 45 -32.71 5.75 -17.64
CA SER A 45 -32.88 5.41 -19.05
C SER A 45 -31.63 4.66 -19.53
N ALA A 46 -31.73 3.34 -19.64
CA ALA A 46 -30.86 2.58 -20.51
C ALA A 46 -31.13 3.04 -21.95
N LEU A 47 -30.16 3.71 -22.58
CA LEU A 47 -30.19 3.98 -24.01
C LEU A 47 -30.06 2.64 -24.74
N LEU A 48 -31.20 2.03 -25.04
CA LEU A 48 -31.31 0.96 -26.03
C LEU A 48 -31.06 1.59 -27.40
N PHE A 49 -29.85 1.41 -27.93
CA PHE A 49 -29.56 1.76 -29.31
C PHE A 49 -30.46 0.93 -30.25
N PRO A 50 -31.14 1.54 -31.23
CA PRO A 50 -31.96 0.80 -32.18
C PRO A 50 -31.06 -0.08 -33.08
N PRO A 51 -31.51 -1.28 -33.49
CA PRO A 51 -30.81 -2.06 -34.50
C PRO A 51 -30.77 -1.28 -35.81
N SER A 52 -29.57 -1.05 -36.33
CA SER A 52 -29.36 -0.33 -37.59
C SER A 52 -29.98 -1.10 -38.77
N PRO A 53 -30.59 -0.42 -39.76
CA PRO A 53 -31.12 -1.06 -40.97
C PRO A 53 -29.98 -1.61 -41.84
N PRO A 54 -30.24 -2.64 -42.68
CA PRO A 54 -29.24 -3.23 -43.55
C PRO A 54 -28.95 -2.30 -44.73
N SER A 55 -27.97 -1.41 -44.57
CA SER A 55 -27.45 -0.58 -45.65
C SER A 55 -26.29 -1.29 -46.33
N GLN A 56 -26.59 -1.74 -47.55
CA GLN A 56 -25.73 -1.98 -48.71
C GLN A 56 -24.24 -1.69 -48.51
N ILE A 57 -23.44 -2.74 -48.69
CA ILE A 57 -21.98 -2.74 -48.70
C ILE A 57 -21.45 -1.84 -49.83
N PRO A 58 -20.73 -0.74 -49.55
CA PRO A 58 -19.81 -0.16 -50.52
C PRO A 58 -18.54 -1.01 -50.49
N LYS A 59 -18.23 -1.67 -51.61
CA LYS A 59 -16.93 -2.33 -51.83
C LYS A 59 -15.84 -1.26 -51.87
N ASN A 60 -15.32 -0.88 -50.71
CA ASN A 60 -13.98 -0.34 -50.46
C ASN A 60 -13.93 0.26 -49.04
N GLN A 61 -13.71 -0.59 -48.04
CA GLN A 61 -13.18 -0.15 -46.75
C GLN A 61 -11.86 -0.90 -46.48
N PRO A 62 -10.76 -0.21 -46.13
CA PRO A 62 -9.57 -0.87 -45.63
C PRO A 62 -9.91 -1.60 -44.32
N PRO A 63 -9.27 -2.74 -44.02
CA PRO A 63 -9.67 -3.58 -42.89
C PRO A 63 -9.64 -2.80 -41.58
N LEU A 64 -10.72 -2.90 -40.81
CA LEU A 64 -10.81 -2.39 -39.44
C LEU A 64 -9.68 -3.01 -38.61
N LYS A 65 -8.63 -2.23 -38.38
CA LYS A 65 -7.55 -2.59 -37.47
C LYS A 65 -8.15 -2.80 -36.08
N GLN A 66 -7.88 -3.95 -35.47
CA GLN A 66 -8.21 -4.20 -34.07
C GLN A 66 -7.60 -3.09 -33.20
N THR A 67 -8.42 -2.14 -32.75
CA THR A 67 -7.99 -0.94 -32.02
C THR A 67 -7.70 -1.22 -30.54
N TYR A 68 -7.99 -2.42 -30.04
CA TYR A 68 -7.70 -2.80 -28.67
C TYR A 68 -6.30 -3.39 -28.56
N GLN A 69 -5.34 -2.54 -28.22
CA GLN A 69 -4.05 -2.95 -27.66
C GLN A 69 -4.25 -3.06 -26.14
N PRO A 70 -4.14 -4.26 -25.54
CA PRO A 70 -4.10 -4.35 -24.08
C PRO A 70 -2.93 -3.49 -23.58
N PHE A 71 -3.18 -2.66 -22.56
CA PHE A 71 -2.16 -1.77 -22.01
C PHE A 71 -0.94 -2.59 -21.55
N ARG A 72 0.20 -2.37 -22.22
CA ARG A 72 1.51 -2.86 -21.79
C ARG A 72 2.27 -1.66 -21.23
N PRO A 73 2.50 -1.58 -19.91
CA PRO A 73 3.34 -0.53 -19.37
C PRO A 73 4.73 -0.62 -20.03
N PRO A 74 5.41 0.51 -20.26
CA PRO A 74 6.76 0.49 -20.80
C PRO A 74 7.67 -0.35 -19.88
N PRO A 75 8.55 -1.20 -20.44
CA PRO A 75 9.48 -1.97 -19.63
C PRO A 75 10.39 -1.00 -18.87
N SER A 76 10.64 -1.29 -17.59
CA SER A 76 11.75 -0.65 -16.87
C SER A 76 13.04 -0.94 -17.65
N PRO A 77 13.90 0.07 -17.89
CA PRO A 77 15.09 -0.14 -18.71
C PRO A 77 15.98 -1.20 -18.06
N LEU A 78 16.23 -2.29 -18.78
CA LEU A 78 17.18 -3.30 -18.35
C LEU A 78 18.59 -2.68 -18.33
N PRO A 79 19.41 -2.97 -17.29
CA PRO A 79 20.82 -2.59 -17.31
C PRO A 79 21.51 -3.11 -18.58
N PRO A 80 22.37 -2.30 -19.25
CA PRO A 80 23.00 -2.68 -20.51
C PRO A 80 23.70 -4.05 -20.45
N LYS A 81 24.32 -4.38 -19.31
CA LYS A 81 25.01 -5.65 -19.06
C LYS A 81 24.14 -6.90 -19.14
N PHE A 82 22.82 -6.78 -19.03
CA PHE A 82 21.89 -7.91 -19.09
C PHE A 82 21.05 -7.96 -20.37
N ARG A 83 21.14 -6.93 -21.20
CA ARG A 83 20.28 -6.76 -22.39
C ARG A 83 20.52 -7.86 -23.42
N ASP A 84 21.79 -8.19 -23.65
CA ASP A 84 22.22 -9.14 -24.69
C ASP A 84 22.27 -10.60 -24.21
N LEU A 85 21.95 -10.85 -22.93
CA LEU A 85 21.89 -12.21 -22.37
C LEU A 85 20.65 -12.95 -22.89
N ASP A 86 20.84 -14.23 -23.24
CA ASP A 86 19.73 -15.14 -23.55
C ASP A 86 18.91 -15.49 -22.29
N THR A 87 17.76 -16.13 -22.48
CA THR A 87 16.83 -16.45 -21.39
C THR A 87 17.47 -17.27 -20.27
N ASN A 88 18.30 -18.28 -20.60
CA ASN A 88 18.91 -19.13 -19.59
C ASN A 88 19.97 -18.36 -18.81
N SER A 89 20.79 -17.55 -19.49
CA SER A 89 21.77 -16.68 -18.82
C SER A 89 21.09 -15.67 -17.88
N ARG A 90 19.94 -15.10 -18.25
CA ARG A 90 19.16 -14.22 -17.35
C ARG A 90 18.61 -14.96 -16.14
N LEU A 91 18.13 -16.20 -16.32
CA LEU A 91 17.68 -17.05 -15.22
C LEU A 91 18.85 -17.45 -14.30
N GLU A 92 20.04 -17.69 -14.85
CA GLU A 92 21.25 -17.97 -14.07
C GLU A 92 21.67 -16.76 -13.21
N VAL A 93 21.58 -15.54 -13.76
CA VAL A 93 21.81 -14.30 -12.99
C VAL A 93 20.87 -14.20 -11.79
N LEU A 94 19.58 -14.51 -11.97
CA LEU A 94 18.60 -14.52 -10.87
C LEU A 94 18.88 -15.63 -9.85
N THR A 95 19.13 -16.85 -10.33
CA THR A 95 19.38 -18.04 -9.49
C THR A 95 20.58 -17.84 -8.58
N ASN A 96 21.67 -17.29 -9.13
CA ASN A 96 22.92 -17.07 -8.40
C ASN A 96 23.03 -15.66 -7.80
N ARG A 97 21.98 -14.81 -7.93
CA ARG A 97 21.94 -13.41 -7.46
C ARG A 97 23.18 -12.60 -7.90
N LEU A 98 23.54 -12.71 -9.18
CA LEU A 98 24.77 -12.15 -9.77
C LEU A 98 24.68 -10.66 -10.07
N ALA A 99 24.35 -9.84 -9.07
CA ALA A 99 24.42 -8.39 -9.06
C ALA A 99 23.77 -7.84 -7.77
N ALA A 100 23.79 -6.51 -7.59
CA ALA A 100 22.93 -5.90 -6.59
C ALA A 100 21.45 -6.13 -6.93
N TRP A 101 20.61 -6.20 -5.89
CA TRP A 101 19.20 -6.61 -6.03
C TRP A 101 18.41 -5.75 -7.02
N PHE A 102 18.68 -4.44 -7.06
CA PHE A 102 18.02 -3.49 -7.95
C PHE A 102 18.52 -3.58 -9.40
N GLU A 103 19.67 -4.23 -9.65
CA GLU A 103 20.18 -4.42 -11.01
C GLU A 103 19.60 -5.67 -11.66
N TYR A 104 19.47 -6.78 -10.92
CA TYR A 104 18.88 -8.00 -11.48
C TYR A 104 17.35 -8.02 -11.40
N ALA A 105 16.72 -7.28 -10.48
CA ALA A 105 15.26 -7.24 -10.35
C ALA A 105 14.50 -6.87 -11.64
N PRO A 106 14.97 -5.94 -12.50
CA PRO A 106 14.37 -5.67 -13.80
C PRO A 106 14.30 -6.89 -14.75
N LEU A 107 15.09 -7.94 -14.52
CA LEU A 107 15.01 -9.18 -15.32
C LEU A 107 13.70 -9.93 -15.09
N ILE A 108 13.11 -9.83 -13.90
CA ILE A 108 11.86 -10.51 -13.56
C ILE A 108 10.72 -10.07 -14.51
N PRO A 109 10.35 -8.77 -14.60
CA PRO A 109 9.32 -8.34 -15.53
C PRO A 109 9.72 -8.54 -16.99
N ALA A 110 11.00 -8.46 -17.34
CA ALA A 110 11.45 -8.72 -18.71
C ALA A 110 11.24 -10.20 -19.12
N LEU A 111 11.57 -11.15 -18.25
CA LEU A 111 11.32 -12.58 -18.48
C LEU A 111 9.83 -12.89 -18.65
N ILE A 112 8.97 -12.26 -17.84
CA ILE A 112 7.51 -12.40 -17.95
C ILE A 112 7.00 -11.82 -19.28
N GLN A 113 7.46 -10.62 -19.67
CA GLN A 113 6.97 -9.91 -20.84
C GLN A 113 7.51 -10.45 -22.17
N GLU A 114 8.79 -10.80 -22.21
CA GLU A 114 9.51 -11.20 -23.44
C GLU A 114 9.41 -12.71 -23.68
N HIS A 115 9.43 -13.51 -22.62
CA HIS A 115 9.46 -14.99 -22.71
C HIS A 115 8.19 -15.66 -22.18
N GLY A 116 7.22 -14.88 -21.68
CA GLY A 116 5.93 -15.42 -21.23
C GLY A 116 6.01 -16.32 -20.01
N LEU A 117 7.10 -16.25 -19.23
CA LEU A 117 7.23 -17.00 -17.98
C LEU A 117 6.20 -16.48 -16.95
N SER A 118 5.66 -17.38 -16.14
CA SER A 118 4.86 -16.97 -14.97
C SER A 118 5.77 -16.72 -13.76
N PRO A 119 5.33 -15.90 -12.78
CA PRO A 119 6.08 -15.71 -11.54
C PRO A 119 6.37 -17.04 -10.81
N GLU A 120 5.44 -17.99 -10.86
CA GLU A 120 5.60 -19.32 -10.27
C GLU A 120 6.69 -20.12 -10.98
N SER A 121 6.75 -20.09 -12.32
CA SER A 121 7.85 -20.73 -13.06
C SER A 121 9.21 -20.10 -12.74
N ILE A 122 9.27 -18.78 -12.53
CA ILE A 122 10.51 -18.10 -12.10
C ILE A 122 10.91 -18.56 -10.70
N GLU A 123 9.95 -18.71 -9.78
CA GLU A 123 10.21 -19.24 -8.43
C GLU A 123 10.74 -20.67 -8.48
N GLU A 124 10.13 -21.54 -9.28
CA GLU A 124 10.56 -22.94 -9.43
C GLU A 124 12.00 -23.05 -9.96
N ILE A 125 12.41 -22.18 -10.88
CA ILE A 125 13.74 -22.21 -11.50
C ILE A 125 14.80 -21.54 -10.60
N THR A 126 14.47 -20.38 -10.04
CA THR A 126 15.45 -19.49 -9.38
C THR A 126 15.43 -19.57 -7.86
N GLY A 127 14.36 -20.11 -7.27
CA GLY A 127 14.12 -20.12 -5.83
C GLY A 127 13.67 -18.76 -5.25
N ILE A 128 13.46 -17.73 -6.08
CA ILE A 128 12.97 -16.41 -5.62
C ILE A 128 11.44 -16.48 -5.54
N SER A 129 10.89 -16.37 -4.33
CA SER A 129 9.43 -16.48 -4.13
C SER A 129 8.66 -15.38 -4.86
N VAL A 130 7.40 -15.66 -5.28
CA VAL A 130 6.56 -14.64 -5.95
C VAL A 130 6.46 -13.34 -5.13
N ASP A 131 6.38 -13.44 -3.80
CA ASP A 131 6.35 -12.27 -2.92
C ASP A 131 7.66 -11.49 -2.93
N GLU A 132 8.82 -12.18 -2.94
CA GLU A 132 10.14 -11.56 -3.07
C GLU A 132 10.30 -10.91 -4.46
N GLN A 133 9.83 -11.56 -5.52
CA GLN A 133 9.84 -11.01 -6.89
C GLN A 133 9.10 -9.68 -6.96
N ASN A 134 7.85 -9.63 -6.46
CA ASN A 134 7.08 -8.39 -6.42
C ASN A 134 7.77 -7.31 -5.59
N ARG A 135 8.34 -7.69 -4.44
CA ARG A 135 9.07 -6.77 -3.57
C ARG A 135 10.27 -6.13 -4.27
N LEU A 136 11.12 -6.95 -4.88
CA LEU A 136 12.31 -6.52 -5.61
C LEU A 136 11.96 -5.56 -6.75
N VAL A 137 10.96 -5.90 -7.55
CA VAL A 137 10.53 -5.08 -8.70
C VAL A 137 9.99 -3.73 -8.24
N VAL A 138 9.13 -3.71 -7.22
CA VAL A 138 8.56 -2.46 -6.72
C VAL A 138 9.60 -1.61 -6.00
N ALA A 139 10.46 -2.22 -5.18
CA ALA A 139 11.53 -1.52 -4.50
C ALA A 139 12.53 -0.91 -5.48
N THR A 140 12.80 -1.58 -6.60
CA THR A 140 13.68 -1.06 -7.66
C THR A 140 13.10 0.22 -8.25
N LYS A 141 11.80 0.23 -8.55
CA LYS A 141 11.10 1.44 -9.01
C LYS A 141 11.13 2.57 -7.99
N VAL A 142 11.02 2.26 -6.70
CA VAL A 142 11.17 3.26 -5.65
C VAL A 142 12.59 3.81 -5.65
N ARG A 143 13.61 2.95 -5.72
CA ARG A 143 15.02 3.35 -5.83
C ARG A 143 15.27 4.26 -7.04
N ASP A 144 14.73 3.92 -8.20
CA ASP A 144 14.85 4.74 -9.41
C ASP A 144 14.28 6.14 -9.18
N THR A 145 13.10 6.26 -8.54
CA THR A 145 12.54 7.59 -8.20
C THR A 145 13.38 8.39 -7.21
N LEU A 146 14.14 7.72 -6.33
CA LEU A 146 15.06 8.38 -5.40
C LEU A 146 16.30 8.89 -6.15
N VAL A 147 16.82 8.12 -7.11
CA VAL A 147 17.91 8.54 -7.99
C VAL A 147 17.48 9.75 -8.83
N GLU A 148 16.30 9.70 -9.43
CA GLU A 148 15.72 10.82 -10.20
C GLU A 148 15.54 12.09 -9.36
N SER A 149 15.34 11.93 -8.04
CA SER A 149 15.16 13.02 -7.10
C SER A 149 16.45 13.54 -6.49
N ASN A 150 17.62 13.05 -6.95
CA ASN A 150 18.94 13.41 -6.46
C ASN A 150 19.13 13.17 -4.95
N LEU A 151 18.62 12.04 -4.42
CA LEU A 151 18.95 11.59 -3.07
C LEU A 151 20.47 11.48 -2.89
N ASP A 152 20.98 11.82 -1.70
CA ASP A 152 22.40 11.69 -1.37
C ASP A 152 22.92 10.29 -1.74
N PRO A 153 23.95 10.16 -2.59
CA PRO A 153 24.55 8.89 -2.95
C PRO A 153 25.00 8.05 -1.75
N GLN A 154 25.41 8.67 -0.64
CA GLN A 154 25.79 7.94 0.58
C GLN A 154 24.58 7.27 1.23
N VAL A 155 23.45 7.97 1.32
CA VAL A 155 22.20 7.41 1.82
C VAL A 155 21.69 6.32 0.88
N LEU A 156 21.79 6.52 -0.44
CA LEU A 156 21.37 5.52 -1.41
C LEU A 156 22.19 4.22 -1.32
N ALA A 157 23.51 4.34 -1.12
CA ALA A 157 24.42 3.20 -1.01
C ALA A 157 24.11 2.28 0.19
N THR A 158 23.44 2.80 1.23
CA THR A 158 23.00 1.97 2.38
C THR A 158 22.06 0.85 1.96
N PHE A 159 21.33 1.03 0.85
CA PHE A 159 20.37 0.06 0.35
C PHE A 159 20.96 -0.97 -0.62
N ASP A 160 22.23 -0.86 -1.02
CA ASP A 160 22.77 -1.67 -2.11
C ASP A 160 22.88 -3.16 -1.76
N ASN A 161 23.25 -3.47 -0.51
CA ASN A 161 23.37 -4.86 -0.01
C ASN A 161 22.05 -5.40 0.55
N SER A 162 21.28 -4.55 1.20
CA SER A 162 20.01 -4.88 1.84
C SER A 162 19.17 -3.61 1.93
N GLY A 163 17.93 -3.65 1.46
CA GLY A 163 17.14 -2.42 1.40
C GLY A 163 15.81 -2.54 0.66
N ALA A 164 15.66 -3.59 -0.16
CA ALA A 164 14.43 -3.84 -0.91
C ALA A 164 13.19 -3.85 -0.01
N GLU A 165 13.28 -4.44 1.19
CA GLU A 165 12.16 -4.50 2.14
C GLU A 165 11.75 -3.12 2.66
N LEU A 166 12.73 -2.28 3.02
CA LEU A 166 12.50 -0.94 3.53
C LEU A 166 11.92 -0.02 2.45
N LEU A 167 12.52 -0.05 1.24
CA LEU A 167 12.04 0.72 0.09
C LEU A 167 10.65 0.26 -0.38
N TYR A 168 10.33 -1.03 -0.22
CA TYR A 168 9.00 -1.54 -0.54
C TYR A 168 7.91 -0.93 0.32
N GLU A 169 8.15 -0.66 1.60
CA GLU A 169 7.16 -0.02 2.47
C GLU A 169 6.87 1.43 2.06
N ILE A 170 7.87 2.12 1.50
CA ILE A 170 7.78 3.51 1.04
C ILE A 170 6.97 3.66 -0.27
N ARG A 171 6.71 2.55 -0.99
CA ARG A 171 5.97 2.53 -2.28
C ARG A 171 4.63 3.26 -2.25
N VAL A 172 3.98 3.36 -1.09
CA VAL A 172 2.64 3.91 -0.92
C VAL A 172 2.58 5.43 -1.08
N MET A 173 3.74 6.09 -1.04
CA MET A 173 3.90 7.53 -1.15
C MET A 173 3.93 7.94 -2.62
N SER A 174 3.15 8.95 -3.01
CA SER A 174 3.06 9.40 -4.41
C SER A 174 4.04 10.51 -4.76
N ASN A 175 4.48 11.30 -3.77
CA ASN A 175 5.37 12.43 -3.99
C ASN A 175 6.83 11.98 -3.81
N ASN A 176 7.64 12.14 -4.86
CA ASN A 176 9.05 11.78 -4.85
C ASN A 176 9.85 12.54 -3.78
N GLN A 177 9.57 13.83 -3.58
CA GLN A 177 10.23 14.64 -2.54
C GLN A 177 9.93 14.10 -1.13
N GLN A 178 8.69 13.66 -0.89
CA GLN A 178 8.34 13.02 0.38
C GLN A 178 9.05 11.67 0.55
N ARG A 179 9.23 10.89 -0.53
CA ARG A 179 10.01 9.64 -0.48
C ARG A 179 11.44 9.92 -0.07
N THR A 180 12.09 10.90 -0.69
CA THR A 180 13.46 11.31 -0.35
C THR A 180 13.57 11.69 1.13
N ALA A 181 12.72 12.61 1.61
CA ALA A 181 12.72 13.02 3.02
C ALA A 181 12.47 11.84 3.98
N ALA A 182 11.52 10.96 3.66
CA ALA A 182 11.22 9.78 4.49
C ALA A 182 12.38 8.79 4.53
N VAL A 183 13.08 8.57 3.42
CA VAL A 183 14.26 7.71 3.34
C VAL A 183 15.40 8.28 4.17
N GLU A 184 15.74 9.55 3.99
CA GLU A 184 16.79 10.23 4.75
C GLU A 184 16.51 10.15 6.25
N TYR A 185 15.27 10.46 6.64
CA TYR A 185 14.84 10.39 8.02
C TYR A 185 14.90 8.97 8.59
N ALA A 186 14.42 7.96 7.85
CA ALA A 186 14.44 6.57 8.26
C ALA A 186 15.87 6.02 8.43
N VAL A 187 16.80 6.40 7.54
CA VAL A 187 18.22 6.02 7.65
C VAL A 187 18.87 6.70 8.85
N ASN A 188 18.65 8.01 9.04
CA ASN A 188 19.19 8.77 10.17
C ASN A 188 18.71 8.26 11.53
N LYS A 189 17.50 7.69 11.59
CA LYS A 189 16.90 7.12 12.81
C LYS A 189 17.03 5.59 12.89
N GLU A 190 17.74 4.96 11.95
CA GLU A 190 17.96 3.50 11.89
C GLU A 190 16.66 2.68 11.97
N PHE A 191 15.64 3.08 11.20
CA PHE A 191 14.34 2.40 11.22
C PHE A 191 14.40 1.01 10.58
N ASP A 192 13.71 0.06 11.21
CA ASP A 192 13.44 -1.25 10.64
C ASP A 192 12.28 -1.19 9.63
N THR A 193 12.06 -2.27 8.88
CA THR A 193 10.99 -2.36 7.88
C THR A 193 9.62 -2.03 8.48
N LYS A 194 9.34 -2.48 9.72
CA LYS A 194 8.06 -2.25 10.37
C LYS A 194 7.85 -0.76 10.66
N LYS A 195 8.83 -0.11 11.29
CA LYS A 195 8.76 1.33 11.63
C LYS A 195 8.79 2.20 10.38
N THR A 196 9.50 1.81 9.32
CA THR A 196 9.40 2.47 8.01
C THR A 196 8.00 2.36 7.42
N GLY A 197 7.33 1.20 7.55
CA GLY A 197 5.94 1.04 7.14
C GLY A 197 4.97 1.90 7.95
N GLU A 198 5.21 2.07 9.26
CA GLU A 198 4.47 3.02 10.09
C GLU A 198 4.69 4.47 9.62
N LEU A 199 5.93 4.86 9.38
CA LEU A 199 6.29 6.17 8.84
C LEU A 199 5.59 6.48 7.52
N ALA A 200 5.66 5.55 6.55
CA ALA A 200 5.04 5.72 5.25
C ALA A 200 3.51 5.86 5.33
N ARG A 201 2.87 5.11 6.25
CA ARG A 201 1.42 5.25 6.53
C ARG A 201 1.11 6.60 7.18
N ALA A 202 1.91 7.03 8.16
CA ALA A 202 1.72 8.29 8.87
C ALA A 202 1.78 9.49 7.92
N ILE A 203 2.82 9.56 7.07
CA ILE A 203 2.96 10.64 6.06
C ILE A 203 1.78 10.66 5.09
N LYS A 204 1.32 9.48 4.63
CA LYS A 204 0.17 9.38 3.72
C LYS A 204 -1.16 9.74 4.36
N ASP A 205 -1.33 9.43 5.64
CA ASP A 205 -2.56 9.71 6.39
C ASP A 205 -2.63 11.19 6.82
N TYR A 206 -1.50 11.82 7.13
CA TYR A 206 -1.43 13.16 7.71
C TYR A 206 -2.30 14.23 7.00
N PRO A 207 -2.28 14.39 5.66
CA PRO A 207 -3.11 15.40 4.99
C PRO A 207 -4.62 15.17 5.15
N LYS A 208 -5.04 13.91 5.35
CA LYS A 208 -6.46 13.53 5.51
C LYS A 208 -7.00 13.83 6.91
N ARG A 209 -6.11 14.12 7.86
CA ARG A 209 -6.43 14.37 9.28
C ARG A 209 -6.52 15.85 9.62
N ARG A 210 -6.60 16.70 8.60
CA ARG A 210 -6.82 18.13 8.78
C ARG A 210 -8.09 18.35 9.61
N GLY A 211 -7.95 19.05 10.74
CA GLY A 211 -9.04 19.34 11.66
C GLY A 211 -8.99 18.53 12.97
N ASP A 212 -8.19 17.47 13.02
CA ASP A 212 -7.94 16.73 14.25
C ASP A 212 -7.19 17.61 15.28
N LYS A 213 -7.42 17.37 16.57
CA LYS A 213 -6.74 18.09 17.66
C LYS A 213 -5.22 17.98 17.49
N GLY A 214 -4.52 19.09 17.59
CA GLY A 214 -3.05 19.16 17.50
C GLY A 214 -2.48 19.04 16.09
N TRP A 215 -3.29 18.84 15.04
CA TRP A 215 -2.80 18.68 13.66
C TRP A 215 -1.91 19.83 13.20
N GLY A 216 -2.29 21.08 13.53
CA GLY A 216 -1.55 22.28 13.14
C GLY A 216 -0.25 22.52 13.91
N ASN A 217 0.08 21.69 14.91
CA ASN A 217 1.32 21.77 15.67
C ASN A 217 2.46 20.92 15.08
N PHE A 218 2.14 20.09 14.10
CA PHE A 218 3.09 19.21 13.42
C PHE A 218 3.21 19.63 11.96
N ASP A 219 4.41 19.63 11.39
CA ASP A 219 4.63 19.97 9.98
C ASP A 219 4.47 18.74 9.07
N GLY A 220 3.52 18.79 8.14
CA GLY A 220 3.30 17.74 7.15
C GLY A 220 4.41 17.54 6.11
N ASN A 221 5.39 18.44 6.06
CA ASN A 221 6.59 18.30 5.22
C ASN A 221 7.71 17.55 5.95
N LEU A 222 7.63 17.43 7.28
CA LEU A 222 8.61 16.72 8.08
C LEU A 222 8.11 15.29 8.36
N PRO A 223 8.85 14.25 7.92
CA PRO A 223 8.42 12.86 8.07
C PRO A 223 8.25 12.45 9.54
N GLY A 224 9.14 12.88 10.42
CA GLY A 224 9.10 12.65 11.85
C GLY A 224 7.91 13.32 12.54
N ASP A 225 7.51 14.51 12.12
CA ASP A 225 6.30 15.17 12.62
C ASP A 225 5.03 14.46 12.19
N CYS A 226 4.97 13.95 10.96
CA CYS A 226 3.84 13.13 10.52
C CYS A 226 3.69 11.87 11.40
N LEU A 227 4.81 11.20 11.72
CA LEU A 227 4.83 10.03 12.59
C LEU A 227 4.53 10.39 14.05
N ALA A 228 5.08 11.50 14.56
CA ALA A 228 4.78 12.01 15.89
C ALA A 228 3.30 12.33 16.04
N PHE A 229 2.68 12.94 15.04
CA PHE A 229 1.24 13.22 15.03
C PHE A 229 0.39 11.95 15.07
N MET A 230 0.82 10.88 14.38
CA MET A 230 0.16 9.58 14.45
C MET A 230 0.17 9.04 15.90
N TYR A 231 1.33 9.05 16.56
CA TYR A 231 1.43 8.61 17.96
C TYR A 231 0.71 9.55 18.93
N TYR A 232 0.71 10.86 18.69
CA TYR A 232 -0.05 11.82 19.47
C TYR A 232 -1.56 11.55 19.39
N ARG A 233 -2.09 11.25 18.20
CA ARG A 233 -3.50 10.84 18.05
C ARG A 233 -3.81 9.56 18.82
N GLN A 234 -2.93 8.57 18.74
CA GLN A 234 -3.05 7.34 19.51
C GLN A 234 -3.07 7.62 21.03
N ALA A 235 -2.26 8.56 21.51
CA ALA A 235 -2.30 8.99 22.92
C ALA A 235 -3.66 9.59 23.30
N GLN A 236 -4.26 10.42 22.43
CA GLN A 236 -5.60 10.97 22.69
C GLN A 236 -6.67 9.86 22.75
N GLU A 237 -6.59 8.86 21.88
CA GLU A 237 -7.49 7.70 21.90
C GLU A 237 -7.35 6.89 23.20
N HIS A 238 -6.12 6.65 23.66
CA HIS A 238 -5.85 5.98 24.94
C HIS A 238 -6.32 6.78 26.15
N ARG A 239 -6.22 8.11 26.10
CA ARG A 239 -6.75 9.00 27.15
C ARG A 239 -8.27 8.91 27.25
N VAL A 240 -8.98 8.90 26.11
CA VAL A 240 -10.44 8.70 26.08
C VAL A 240 -10.82 7.33 26.64
N ALA A 241 -9.99 6.31 26.44
CA ALA A 241 -10.16 4.98 27.01
C ALA A 241 -9.69 4.86 28.48
N SER A 242 -9.33 5.96 29.14
CA SER A 242 -8.83 6.01 30.53
C SER A 242 -7.60 5.13 30.78
N SER A 243 -6.74 4.96 29.78
CA SER A 243 -5.47 4.22 29.92
C SER A 243 -4.29 5.20 29.95
N GLU A 244 -3.89 5.58 31.16
CA GLU A 244 -2.79 6.52 31.40
C GLU A 244 -1.45 5.97 30.90
N GLU A 245 -1.12 4.73 31.21
CA GLU A 245 0.14 4.12 30.79
C GLU A 245 0.27 4.05 29.25
N LEU A 246 -0.79 3.65 28.53
CA LEU A 246 -0.76 3.63 27.06
C LEU A 246 -0.69 5.04 26.46
N THR A 247 -1.29 6.02 27.13
CA THR A 247 -1.18 7.43 26.74
C THR A 247 0.29 7.88 26.87
N ARG A 248 0.95 7.56 27.98
CA ARG A 248 2.34 7.93 28.26
C ARG A 248 3.29 7.31 27.24
N VAL A 249 3.16 6.01 27.00
CA VAL A 249 3.97 5.27 26.02
C VAL A 249 3.79 5.85 24.60
N ALA A 250 2.58 6.23 24.22
CA ALA A 250 2.34 6.85 22.91
C ALA A 250 2.97 8.24 22.79
N LEU A 251 2.91 9.07 23.85
CA LEU A 251 3.57 10.38 23.86
C LEU A 251 5.10 10.27 23.88
N GLU A 252 5.67 9.31 24.60
CA GLU A 252 7.11 9.03 24.58
C GLU A 252 7.57 8.64 23.17
N ARG A 253 6.83 7.78 22.47
CA ARG A 253 7.11 7.45 21.07
C ARG A 253 7.00 8.66 20.14
N ALA A 254 6.02 9.54 20.37
CA ALA A 254 5.92 10.79 19.62
C ALA A 254 7.16 11.68 19.85
N MET A 255 7.66 11.74 21.08
CA MET A 255 8.86 12.50 21.45
C MET A 255 10.14 11.99 20.78
N GLU A 256 10.27 10.67 20.61
CA GLU A 256 11.45 10.06 19.95
C GLU A 256 11.59 10.46 18.48
N VAL A 257 10.46 10.75 17.81
CA VAL A 257 10.39 10.92 16.35
C VAL A 257 10.11 12.36 15.92
N VAL A 258 9.56 13.21 16.78
CA VAL A 258 9.22 14.60 16.41
C VAL A 258 10.45 15.41 15.99
N GLU A 259 10.30 16.18 14.92
CA GLU A 259 11.35 17.03 14.34
C GLU A 259 11.15 18.50 14.69
N SER A 260 9.91 19.01 14.66
CA SER A 260 9.64 20.42 14.94
C SER A 260 9.63 20.75 16.42
N ASP A 261 10.13 21.94 16.76
CA ASP A 261 10.09 22.46 18.14
C ASP A 261 8.65 22.70 18.62
N VAL A 262 7.74 23.06 17.71
CA VAL A 262 6.31 23.29 18.03
C VAL A 262 5.64 21.98 18.41
N GLY A 263 5.84 20.92 17.61
CA GLY A 263 5.31 19.59 17.92
C GLY A 263 5.92 19.03 19.20
N ARG A 264 7.23 19.22 19.39
CA ARG A 264 7.94 18.82 20.62
C ARG A 264 7.36 19.49 21.86
N SER A 265 7.20 20.80 21.84
CA SER A 265 6.66 21.58 22.96
C SER A 265 5.26 21.11 23.36
N LEU A 266 4.40 20.82 22.37
CA LEU A 266 3.06 20.29 22.63
C LEU A 266 3.12 18.93 23.35
N ILE A 267 3.97 18.01 22.89
CA ILE A 267 4.11 16.68 23.51
C ILE A 267 4.68 16.80 24.93
N GLU A 268 5.67 17.67 25.15
CA GLU A 268 6.23 17.92 26.49
C GLU A 268 5.20 18.47 27.47
N GLU A 269 4.34 19.39 27.03
CA GLU A 269 3.28 19.94 27.87
C GLU A 269 2.26 18.85 28.24
N GLU A 270 1.84 18.05 27.26
CA GLU A 270 0.90 16.95 27.49
C GLU A 270 1.49 15.88 28.43
N LEU A 271 2.80 15.59 28.34
CA LEU A 271 3.50 14.69 29.28
C LEU A 271 3.57 15.24 30.71
N LYS A 272 3.70 16.56 30.89
CA LYS A 272 3.71 17.19 32.23
C LYS A 272 2.33 17.21 32.88
N GLN A 273 1.27 17.15 32.08
CA GLN A 273 -0.13 17.18 32.52
C GLN A 273 -0.69 15.78 32.83
N MET A 274 0.08 14.72 32.58
CA MET A 274 -0.24 13.36 33.03
C MET A 274 0.04 13.22 34.52
#